data_AF-A0A8C3SGT8-F1
#
_entry.id   AF-A0A8C3SGT8-F1
#
_cell.length_a   1.000
_cell.length_b   1.000
_cell.length_c   1.000
_cell.angle_alpha   90.00
_cell.angle_beta   90.00
_cell.angle_gamma   90.00
#
_symmetry.space_group_name_H-M   'P 1'
#
loop_
_entity.id
_entity.type
_entity.pdbx_description
1 polymer ?
#
loop_
_entity_poly.entity_id
_entity_poly.type
_entity_poly.pdbx_seq_one_letter_code
_entity_poly.pdbx_strand_id
1 'polypeptide(L)'
;MLLCISGSLQDVKYYSEEAEVELRDPNKDYELYKQTCQELQRLMAEIQDLKSKGSKDSAVAIEERRIQSCMHFMTLKKLNRLAHIRLKKGRDQTHEVQWRPEIERDATWNGRGGVRVI
;
A
#
# COMPACT_ATOMS: atom_id res chain seq x y z
N MET A 1 -19.56 -39.17 -10.04
CA MET A 1 -19.27 -37.75 -10.33
C MET A 1 -18.23 -37.27 -9.31
N LEU A 2 -16.97 -37.71 -9.23
CA LEU A 2 -15.99 -38.12 -10.25
C LEU A 2 -16.12 -37.35 -11.55
N LEU A 3 -15.40 -36.24 -11.65
CA LEU A 3 -14.51 -35.94 -12.77
C LEU A 3 -13.47 -34.89 -12.34
N CYS A 4 -12.25 -35.11 -12.81
CA CYS A 4 -10.98 -34.58 -12.35
C CYS A 4 -10.70 -33.13 -12.75
N ILE A 5 -10.00 -32.39 -11.88
CA ILE A 5 -8.94 -31.45 -12.26
C ILE A 5 -7.86 -31.66 -11.18
N SER A 6 -6.87 -32.54 -11.33
CA SER A 6 -5.69 -32.36 -12.20
C SER A 6 -5.02 -30.97 -12.06
N GLY A 7 -5.05 -30.37 -10.87
CA GLY A 7 -4.25 -29.18 -10.56
C GLY A 7 -3.04 -29.57 -9.72
N SER A 8 -1.85 -29.51 -10.32
CA SER A 8 -0.56 -29.66 -9.65
C SER A 8 -0.45 -28.83 -8.38
N LEU A 9 0.07 -29.45 -7.31
CA LEU A 9 0.46 -28.86 -6.03
C LEU A 9 1.72 -27.96 -6.17
N GLN A 10 1.82 -27.20 -7.25
CA GLN A 10 2.93 -26.30 -7.56
C GLN A 10 2.38 -24.88 -7.82
N ASP A 11 2.92 -23.90 -7.09
CA ASP A 11 2.58 -22.47 -7.05
C ASP A 11 1.35 -22.02 -6.23
N VAL A 12 1.31 -22.35 -4.93
CA VAL A 12 0.77 -21.37 -3.97
C VAL A 12 1.83 -20.30 -3.76
N LYS A 13 1.94 -19.37 -4.71
CA LYS A 13 2.84 -18.21 -4.60
C LYS A 13 2.36 -17.38 -3.40
N TYR A 14 3.10 -17.43 -2.30
CA TYR A 14 2.77 -16.67 -1.09
C TYR A 14 2.67 -15.18 -1.46
N TYR A 15 1.51 -14.57 -1.29
CA TYR A 15 1.32 -13.15 -1.58
C TYR A 15 2.19 -12.33 -0.63
N SER A 16 3.11 -11.53 -1.18
CA SER A 16 3.91 -10.57 -0.42
C SER A 16 3.60 -9.16 -0.89
N GLU A 17 3.13 -8.32 0.04
CA GLU A 17 2.92 -6.88 -0.23
C GLU A 17 4.22 -6.20 -0.68
N GLU A 18 5.37 -6.68 -0.21
CA GLU A 18 6.68 -6.14 -0.59
C GLU A 18 7.02 -6.41 -2.05
N ALA A 19 6.63 -7.58 -2.58
CA ALA A 19 6.80 -7.93 -3.98
C ALA A 19 5.81 -7.17 -4.87
N GLU A 20 4.58 -6.92 -4.40
CA GLU A 20 3.62 -6.07 -5.11
C GLU A 20 4.14 -4.63 -5.27
N VAL A 21 4.74 -4.05 -4.23
CA VAL A 21 5.28 -2.68 -4.28
C VAL A 21 6.36 -2.51 -5.36
N GLU A 22 7.20 -3.52 -5.58
CA GLU A 22 8.26 -3.49 -6.60
C GLU A 22 7.72 -3.51 -8.03
N LEU A 23 6.60 -4.20 -8.25
CA LEU A 23 6.00 -4.36 -9.58
C LEU A 23 5.08 -3.19 -9.96
N ARG A 24 4.58 -2.43 -8.98
CA ARG A 24 3.60 -1.37 -9.19
C ARG A 24 4.25 -0.02 -9.46
N ASP A 25 3.64 0.73 -10.37
CA ASP A 25 4.01 2.11 -10.68
C ASP A 25 3.43 3.08 -9.63
N PRO A 26 4.26 3.88 -8.94
CA PRO A 26 3.80 4.88 -7.99
C PRO A 26 2.81 5.90 -8.56
N ASN A 27 2.95 6.29 -9.83
CA ASN A 27 2.06 7.28 -10.45
C ASN A 27 0.67 6.69 -10.69
N LYS A 28 0.59 5.42 -11.12
CA LYS A 28 -0.69 4.71 -11.27
C LYS A 28 -1.38 4.50 -9.93
N ASP A 29 -0.63 4.23 -8.87
CA ASP A 29 -1.17 4.13 -7.51
C ASP A 29 -1.77 5.47 -7.06
N TYR A 30 -1.11 6.59 -7.39
CA TYR A 30 -1.62 7.93 -7.09
C TYR A 30 -2.87 8.28 -7.89
N GLU A 31 -2.92 7.97 -9.19
CA GLU A 31 -4.10 8.17 -10.02
C GLU A 31 -5.31 7.38 -9.49
N LEU A 32 -5.10 6.10 -9.14
CA LEU A 32 -6.12 5.26 -8.55
C LEU A 32 -6.59 5.81 -7.20
N TYR A 33 -5.67 6.29 -6.36
CA TYR A 33 -6.01 6.94 -5.10
C TYR A 33 -6.92 8.16 -5.32
N LYS A 34 -6.55 9.03 -6.27
CA LYS A 34 -7.31 10.23 -6.60
C LYS A 34 -8.72 9.88 -7.12
N GLN A 35 -8.82 8.93 -8.04
CA GLN A 35 -10.09 8.44 -8.58
C GLN A 35 -10.97 7.87 -7.47
N THR A 36 -10.41 7.02 -6.62
CA THR A 36 -11.14 6.39 -5.49
C THR A 36 -11.68 7.46 -4.53
N CYS A 37 -10.93 8.53 -4.26
CA CYS A 37 -11.40 9.66 -3.45
C CYS A 37 -12.56 10.42 -4.11
N GLN A 38 -12.52 10.62 -5.43
CA GLN A 38 -13.59 11.26 -6.18
C GLN A 38 -14.87 10.42 -6.16
N GLU A 39 -14.75 9.10 -6.34
CA GLU A 39 -15.87 8.17 -6.25
C GLU A 39 -16.49 8.16 -4.84
N LEU A 40 -15.64 8.16 -3.80
CA LEU A 40 -16.11 8.23 -2.42
C LEU A 40 -16.87 9.54 -2.15
N GLN A 41 -16.36 10.68 -2.63
CA GLN A 41 -17.05 11.97 -2.51
C GLN A 41 -18.40 11.95 -3.22
N ARG A 42 -18.47 11.35 -4.41
CA ARG A 42 -19.72 11.17 -5.15
C ARG A 42 -20.71 10.30 -4.36
N LEU A 43 -20.27 9.18 -3.81
CA LEU A 43 -21.12 8.30 -2.99
C LEU A 43 -21.65 9.02 -1.75
N MET A 44 -20.83 9.85 -1.09
CA MET A 44 -21.27 10.67 0.05
C MET A 44 -22.37 11.67 -0.36
N ALA A 45 -22.23 12.31 -1.52
CA ALA A 45 -23.24 13.21 -2.06
C ALA A 45 -24.55 12.46 -2.41
N GLU A 46 -24.45 11.28 -3.04
CA GLU A 46 -25.61 10.44 -3.36
C GLU A 46 -26.34 9.97 -2.09
N ILE A 47 -25.60 9.58 -1.05
CA ILE A 47 -26.19 9.21 0.25
C ILE A 47 -26.92 10.41 0.85
N GLN A 48 -26.35 11.61 0.77
CA GLN A 48 -26.99 12.82 1.30
C GLN A 48 -28.28 13.16 0.53
N ASP A 49 -28.26 13.05 -0.80
CA ASP A 49 -29.43 13.25 -1.64
C ASP A 49 -30.54 12.24 -1.32
N LEU A 50 -30.21 10.95 -1.18
CA LEU A 50 -31.17 9.91 -0.78
C LEU A 50 -31.77 10.17 0.62
N LYS A 51 -30.96 10.62 1.57
CA LYS A 51 -31.45 11.02 2.90
C LYS A 51 -32.41 12.21 2.82
N SER A 52 -32.14 13.19 1.95
CA SER A 52 -32.98 14.38 1.81
C SER A 52 -34.36 14.08 1.21
N LYS A 53 -34.47 13.05 0.37
CA LYS A 53 -35.71 12.65 -0.30
C LYS A 53 -36.69 11.88 0.60
N GLY A 54 -36.23 11.33 1.72
CA GLY A 54 -37.11 10.79 2.78
C GLY A 54 -37.99 9.59 2.41
N SER A 55 -37.77 8.93 1.26
CA SER A 55 -38.57 7.76 0.85
C SER A 55 -38.20 6.52 1.68
N LYS A 56 -39.20 5.67 2.01
CA LYS A 56 -38.99 4.41 2.74
C LYS A 56 -38.06 3.44 2.00
N ASP A 57 -38.02 3.49 0.67
CA ASP A 57 -37.15 2.66 -0.15
C ASP A 57 -35.69 3.16 -0.18
N SER A 58 -35.42 4.36 0.33
CA SER A 58 -34.07 4.94 0.36
C SER A 58 -33.13 4.17 1.30
N ALA A 59 -33.66 3.44 2.28
CA ALA A 59 -32.85 2.74 3.27
C ALA A 59 -31.95 1.67 2.63
N VAL A 60 -32.50 0.89 1.70
CA VAL A 60 -31.75 -0.17 0.98
C VAL A 60 -30.69 0.46 0.09
N ALA A 61 -31.05 1.51 -0.67
CA ALA A 61 -30.14 2.22 -1.56
C ALA A 61 -28.99 2.96 -0.83
N ILE A 62 -29.25 3.44 0.40
CA ILE A 62 -28.24 4.04 1.27
C ILE A 62 -27.26 2.97 1.76
N GLU A 63 -27.76 1.81 2.16
CA GLU A 63 -26.89 0.73 2.65
C GLU A 63 -26.01 0.15 1.54
N GLU A 64 -26.54 0.01 0.33
CA GLU A 64 -25.74 -0.38 -0.83
C GLU A 64 -24.58 0.60 -1.10
N ARG A 65 -24.85 1.91 -1.06
CA ARG A 65 -23.81 2.95 -1.23
C ARG A 65 -22.80 2.96 -0.09
N ARG A 66 -23.19 2.59 1.13
CA ARG A 66 -22.27 2.39 2.26
C ARG A 66 -21.34 1.21 2.02
N ILE A 67 -21.86 0.09 1.53
CA ILE A 67 -21.04 -1.08 1.17
C ILE A 67 -20.03 -0.70 0.09
N GLN A 68 -20.45 0.00 -0.96
CA GLN A 68 -19.54 0.51 -2.00
C GLN A 68 -18.47 1.43 -1.41
N SER A 69 -18.87 2.36 -0.53
CA SER A 69 -17.94 3.24 0.18
C SER A 69 -16.91 2.44 1.01
N CYS A 70 -17.33 1.37 1.70
CA CYS A 70 -16.43 0.47 2.42
C CYS A 70 -15.41 -0.20 1.51
N MET A 71 -15.81 -0.62 0.30
CA MET A 71 -14.86 -1.16 -0.69
C MET A 71 -13.82 -0.12 -1.11
N HIS A 72 -14.24 1.11 -1.41
CA HIS A 72 -13.31 2.21 -1.69
C HIS A 72 -12.36 2.46 -0.51
N PHE A 73 -12.85 2.43 0.73
CA PHE A 73 -11.98 2.54 1.91
C PHE A 73 -10.97 1.40 2.02
N MET A 74 -11.34 0.17 1.69
CA MET A 74 -10.38 -0.96 1.66
C MET A 74 -9.29 -0.71 0.62
N THR A 75 -9.64 -0.23 -0.57
CA THR A 75 -8.68 0.15 -1.62
C THR A 75 -7.74 1.26 -1.13
N LEU A 76 -8.27 2.32 -0.51
CA LEU A 76 -7.47 3.42 0.04
C LEU A 76 -6.51 2.94 1.15
N LYS A 77 -6.96 2.05 2.03
CA LYS A 77 -6.09 1.45 3.07
C LYS A 77 -4.97 0.63 2.45
N LYS A 78 -5.28 -0.18 1.42
CA LYS A 78 -4.27 -0.95 0.68
C LYS A 78 -3.24 -0.02 0.04
N LEU A 79 -3.67 1.02 -0.68
CA LEU A 79 -2.77 1.99 -1.30
C LEU A 79 -1.87 2.69 -0.28
N ASN A 80 -2.41 3.09 0.88
CA ASN A 80 -1.61 3.66 1.96
C ASN A 80 -0.58 2.69 2.52
N ARG A 81 -0.96 1.41 2.70
CA ARG A 81 -0.04 0.36 3.14
C ARG A 81 1.13 0.18 2.15
N LEU A 82 0.84 0.13 0.85
CA LEU A 82 1.86 0.04 -0.19
C LEU A 82 2.78 1.27 -0.21
N ALA A 83 2.23 2.47 -0.06
CA ALA A 83 3.01 3.71 0.03
C ALA A 83 3.96 3.70 1.25
N HIS A 84 3.49 3.23 2.41
CA HIS A 84 4.33 3.10 3.60
C HIS A 84 5.46 2.10 3.41
N ILE A 85 5.21 0.95 2.79
CA ILE A 85 6.24 -0.04 2.47
C ILE A 85 7.29 0.58 1.53
N ARG A 86 6.85 1.29 0.48
CA ARG A 86 7.75 1.97 -0.48
C ARG A 86 8.64 3.01 0.21
N LEU A 87 8.06 3.84 1.08
CA LEU A 87 8.79 4.85 1.86
C LEU A 87 9.77 4.21 2.86
N LYS A 88 9.37 3.11 3.51
CA LYS A 88 10.24 2.37 4.42
C LYS A 88 11.45 1.81 3.66
N LYS A 89 11.23 1.16 2.51
CA LYS A 89 12.31 0.64 1.66
C LYS A 89 13.30 1.73 1.24
N GLY A 90 12.81 2.89 0.77
CA GLY A 90 13.70 4.00 0.39
C GLY A 90 14.52 4.55 1.57
N ARG A 91 13.93 4.57 2.77
CA ARG A 91 14.60 4.97 4.01
C ARG A 91 15.67 3.97 4.42
N ASP A 92 15.34 2.67 4.43
CA ASP A 92 16.25 1.60 4.82
C ASP A 92 17.44 1.51 3.86
N GLN A 93 17.20 1.71 2.55
CA GLN A 93 18.29 1.82 1.56
C GLN A 93 19.25 2.98 1.86
N THR A 94 18.71 4.18 2.18
CA THR A 94 19.56 5.35 2.48
C THR A 94 20.36 5.13 3.77
N HIS A 95 19.73 4.53 4.77
CA HIS A 95 20.36 4.16 6.04
C HIS A 95 21.54 3.20 5.77
N GLU A 96 21.32 2.09 5.07
CA GLU A 96 22.40 1.14 4.75
C GLU A 96 23.55 1.75 3.95
N VAL A 97 23.26 2.67 3.03
CA VAL A 97 24.28 3.37 2.22
C VAL A 97 25.05 4.40 3.03
N GLN A 98 24.50 4.95 4.11
CA GLN A 98 25.26 5.82 5.03
C GLN A 98 26.06 5.03 6.07
N TRP A 99 25.51 3.98 6.66
CA TRP A 99 26.22 3.23 7.71
C TRP A 99 27.35 2.35 7.19
N ARG A 100 27.22 1.81 5.97
CA ARG A 100 28.27 0.98 5.36
C ARG A 100 29.61 1.71 5.20
N PRO A 101 29.68 2.91 4.58
CA PRO A 101 30.91 3.67 4.50
C PRO A 101 31.36 4.23 5.86
N GLU A 102 30.45 4.48 6.82
CA GLU A 102 30.84 4.88 8.18
C GLU A 102 31.56 3.75 8.93
N ILE A 103 31.01 2.54 8.91
CA ILE A 103 31.65 1.34 9.50
C ILE A 103 32.96 1.03 8.79
N GLU A 104 33.02 1.17 7.46
CA GLU A 104 34.25 0.97 6.69
C GLU A 104 35.30 2.04 7.04
N ARG A 105 34.90 3.31 7.17
CA ARG A 105 35.78 4.38 7.67
C ARG A 105 36.32 4.07 9.07
N ASP A 106 35.46 3.69 10.00
CA ASP A 106 35.86 3.33 11.37
C ASP A 106 36.79 2.12 11.41
N ALA A 107 36.54 1.12 10.56
CA ALA A 107 37.43 -0.04 10.40
C ALA A 107 38.79 0.36 9.80
N THR A 108 38.81 1.26 8.81
CA THR A 108 40.08 1.78 8.25
C THR A 108 40.83 2.71 9.20
N TRP A 109 40.14 3.40 10.11
CA TRP A 109 40.73 4.21 11.19
C TRP A 109 41.35 3.32 12.27
N ASN A 110 40.68 2.22 12.67
CA ASN A 110 41.23 1.26 13.63
C ASN A 110 42.35 0.38 13.05
N GLY A 111 42.40 0.18 11.72
CA GLY A 111 43.45 -0.58 11.03
C GLY A 111 44.72 0.22 10.67
N ARG A 112 44.65 1.56 10.66
CA ARG A 112 45.82 2.43 10.50
C ARG A 112 46.20 2.99 11.87
N GLY A 113 47.24 2.40 12.47
CA GLY A 113 47.75 2.75 13.79
C GLY A 113 47.77 4.25 14.08
N GLY A 114 47.47 4.55 15.36
CA GLY A 114 47.27 5.91 15.84
C GLY A 114 48.33 6.91 15.39
N VAL A 115 47.85 8.04 14.88
CA VAL A 115 48.57 9.30 14.97
C VAL A 115 47.89 10.10 16.07
N ARG A 116 48.55 10.16 17.23
CA ARG A 116 48.22 11.10 18.31
C ARG A 116 48.49 12.50 17.77
N VAL A 117 47.44 13.28 17.60
CA VAL A 117 47.52 14.72 17.34
C VAL A 117 48.14 15.40 18.57
N ILE A 118 49.26 16.08 18.37
CA ILE A 118 49.61 17.32 19.09
C ILE A 118 49.42 18.44 18.09
#